data_AF-A0A354J321-F1
#
_entry.id   AF-A0A354J321-F1
#
_cell.length_a   1.000
_cell.length_b   1.000
_cell.length_c   1.000
_cell.angle_alpha   90.00
_cell.angle_beta   90.00
_cell.angle_gamma   90.00
#
_symmetry.space_group_name_H-M   'P 1'
#
loop_
_entity.id
_entity.type
_entity.pdbx_description
1 polymer ?
#
loop_
_entity_poly.entity_id
_entity_poly.type
_entity_poly.pdbx_seq_one_letter_code
_entity_poly.pdbx_strand_id
1 'polypeptide(L)'
;MTKKLIILLTFACFSLVGCQNTSGELLAYEEMKASAGSVFDNQFTEADFFAENLAIITEEDNHGEDPILTSKANLLVNITDNEVIYADHVYDRLYPASLTKLMTALIALQNGELTDTVTISYNASHIAESGAKLCGFHEGDTISLESLLYALLIYSGNDAGTAIAEHVGKSEENFVKMMNEEAKKLGAVHSNFVNAHGL
;
A
#
# COMPACT_ATOMS: atom_id res chain seq x y z
N MET A 1 18.02 -72.85 -6.61
CA MET A 1 18.55 -73.91 -7.51
C MET A 1 17.86 -73.68 -8.84
N THR A 2 18.47 -73.36 -9.98
CA THR A 2 19.83 -73.57 -10.52
C THR A 2 20.05 -72.42 -11.50
N LYS A 3 21.11 -71.63 -11.30
CA LYS A 3 22.39 -71.74 -12.03
C LYS A 3 22.22 -71.42 -13.52
N LYS A 4 23.01 -70.60 -14.18
CA LYS A 4 24.25 -69.86 -13.92
C LYS A 4 24.55 -69.29 -15.33
N LEU A 5 24.82 -68.00 -15.51
CA LEU A 5 26.18 -67.46 -15.42
C LEU A 5 26.88 -67.43 -16.80
N ILE A 6 27.37 -66.23 -17.12
CA ILE A 6 28.53 -65.93 -17.99
C ILE A 6 28.32 -66.15 -19.49
N ILE A 7 28.14 -65.04 -20.22
CA ILE A 7 29.17 -64.45 -21.11
C ILE A 7 29.06 -62.92 -20.97
N LEU A 8 29.50 -62.37 -19.83
CA LEU A 8 30.65 -61.44 -19.71
C LEU A 8 31.61 -61.36 -20.92
N LEU A 9 32.14 -60.14 -21.13
CA LEU A 9 33.11 -59.66 -22.12
C LEU A 9 32.45 -59.25 -23.45
N THR A 10 32.32 -57.97 -23.77
CA THR A 10 33.45 -57.04 -23.87
C THR A 10 33.19 -55.68 -23.25
N PHE A 11 33.90 -55.48 -22.14
CA PHE A 11 34.36 -54.23 -21.58
C PHE A 11 35.17 -53.48 -22.64
N ALA A 12 34.80 -52.25 -23.00
CA ALA A 12 35.72 -51.32 -23.64
C ALA A 12 35.30 -49.87 -23.39
N CYS A 13 35.98 -49.29 -22.40
CA CYS A 13 36.41 -47.90 -22.28
C CYS A 13 35.34 -46.79 -22.30
N PHE A 14 35.07 -46.17 -21.15
CA PHE A 14 35.83 -45.05 -20.57
C PHE A 14 35.56 -43.71 -21.24
N SER A 15 35.36 -42.70 -20.39
CA SER A 15 35.39 -41.25 -20.67
C SER A 15 34.04 -40.73 -21.21
N LEU A 16 33.33 -39.76 -20.62
CA LEU A 16 33.72 -38.61 -19.82
C LEU A 16 32.57 -38.15 -18.90
N VAL A 17 32.97 -37.53 -17.80
CA VAL A 17 32.17 -36.74 -16.85
C VAL A 17 32.03 -35.31 -17.37
N GLY A 18 30.90 -34.64 -17.08
CA GLY A 18 30.71 -33.16 -17.12
C GLY A 18 29.40 -32.75 -17.82
N CYS A 19 28.59 -31.76 -17.42
CA CYS A 19 28.70 -30.68 -16.44
C CYS A 19 27.29 -30.15 -16.03
N GLN A 20 27.21 -29.68 -14.78
CA GLN A 20 26.55 -28.48 -14.20
C GLN A 20 25.16 -27.94 -14.63
N ASN A 21 24.47 -27.42 -13.60
CA ASN A 21 23.21 -26.67 -13.59
C ASN A 21 23.22 -25.34 -14.38
N THR A 22 22.00 -24.89 -14.72
CA THR A 22 21.38 -23.56 -14.51
C THR A 22 20.80 -22.84 -15.74
N SER A 23 19.61 -22.29 -15.46
CA SER A 23 19.04 -21.00 -15.88
C SER A 23 18.46 -20.84 -17.28
N GLY A 24 17.20 -20.39 -17.28
CA GLY A 24 16.63 -19.51 -18.29
C GLY A 24 15.61 -20.17 -19.18
N GLU A 25 14.37 -20.32 -18.71
CA GLU A 25 13.22 -20.21 -19.62
C GLU A 25 13.21 -18.78 -20.15
N LEU A 26 13.93 -18.59 -21.25
CA LEU A 26 13.87 -17.41 -22.09
C LEU A 26 12.69 -17.62 -23.04
N LEU A 27 11.73 -16.70 -23.00
CA LEU A 27 10.53 -16.68 -23.84
C LEU A 27 10.90 -16.89 -25.31
N ALA A 28 10.50 -18.03 -25.88
CA ALA A 28 10.61 -18.27 -27.31
C ALA A 28 9.57 -17.40 -28.03
N TYR A 29 10.05 -16.42 -28.78
CA TYR A 29 9.26 -15.66 -29.75
C TYR A 29 8.84 -16.60 -30.88
N GLU A 30 7.54 -16.91 -30.97
CA GLU A 30 7.01 -17.78 -32.02
C GLU A 30 6.65 -16.94 -33.26
N GLU A 31 7.44 -17.12 -34.32
CA GLU A 31 7.30 -16.38 -35.58
C GLU A 31 6.14 -16.98 -36.40
N MET A 32 5.01 -16.26 -36.48
CA MET A 32 3.83 -16.70 -37.23
C MET A 32 4.04 -16.56 -38.74
N LYS A 33 4.15 -17.70 -39.46
CA LYS A 33 4.09 -17.76 -40.93
C LYS A 33 2.72 -17.32 -41.44
N ALA A 34 2.68 -16.23 -42.19
CA ALA A 34 1.50 -15.80 -42.94
C ALA A 34 1.18 -16.80 -44.08
N SER A 35 0.06 -17.51 -43.97
CA SER A 35 -0.56 -18.19 -45.11
C SER A 35 -1.70 -17.35 -45.67
N ALA A 36 -1.60 -17.02 -46.94
CA ALA A 36 -2.62 -16.33 -47.71
C ALA A 36 -3.98 -17.07 -47.67
N GLY A 37 -5.06 -16.32 -47.43
CA GLY A 37 -6.42 -16.76 -47.77
C GLY A 37 -7.36 -17.07 -46.60
N SER A 38 -7.57 -16.11 -45.70
CA SER A 38 -8.85 -15.99 -44.98
C SER A 38 -9.03 -14.53 -44.58
N VAL A 39 -10.19 -13.96 -44.91
CA VAL A 39 -10.61 -12.66 -44.38
C VAL A 39 -10.83 -12.86 -42.88
N PHE A 40 -9.81 -12.55 -42.08
CA PHE A 40 -9.94 -12.43 -40.64
C PHE A 40 -10.61 -11.09 -40.36
N ASP A 41 -11.80 -11.13 -39.77
CA ASP A 41 -12.37 -9.98 -39.06
C ASP A 41 -11.43 -9.69 -37.88
N ASN A 42 -10.42 -8.85 -38.13
CA ASN A 42 -9.50 -8.38 -37.11
C ASN A 42 -10.24 -7.39 -36.21
N GLN A 43 -11.13 -7.89 -35.36
CA GLN A 43 -11.46 -7.18 -34.13
C GLN A 43 -10.27 -7.33 -33.20
N PHE A 44 -9.27 -6.47 -33.39
CA PHE A 44 -8.26 -6.22 -32.39
C PHE A 44 -9.00 -5.76 -31.13
N THR A 45 -9.06 -6.63 -30.13
CA THR A 45 -9.50 -6.22 -28.80
C THR A 45 -8.34 -5.41 -28.23
N GLU A 46 -8.45 -4.09 -28.30
CA GLU A 46 -7.56 -3.20 -27.58
C GLU A 46 -7.82 -3.44 -26.10
N ALA A 47 -6.83 -3.98 -25.40
CA ALA A 47 -6.92 -4.17 -23.96
C ALA A 47 -6.47 -2.88 -23.30
N ASP A 48 -7.32 -2.36 -22.41
CA ASP A 48 -7.00 -1.20 -21.58
C ASP A 48 -5.67 -1.45 -20.84
N PHE A 49 -4.78 -0.45 -20.87
CA PHE A 49 -3.54 -0.56 -20.14
C PHE A 49 -3.85 -0.58 -18.65
N PHE A 50 -3.14 -1.43 -17.88
CA PHE A 50 -3.31 -1.50 -16.42
C PHE A 50 -3.23 -0.13 -15.73
N ALA A 51 -2.48 0.80 -16.30
CA ALA A 51 -2.26 2.13 -15.75
C ALA A 51 -3.11 3.23 -16.39
N GLU A 52 -4.05 2.91 -17.29
CA GLU A 52 -4.88 3.91 -18.00
C GLU A 52 -5.66 4.81 -17.03
N ASN A 53 -6.05 4.27 -15.88
CA ASN A 53 -6.78 5.01 -14.84
C ASN A 53 -5.90 5.45 -13.66
N LEU A 54 -4.57 5.40 -13.80
CA LEU A 54 -3.64 5.80 -12.76
C LEU A 54 -2.97 7.12 -13.12
N ALA A 55 -2.96 8.06 -12.17
CA ALA A 55 -2.12 9.23 -12.23
C ALA A 55 -0.66 8.81 -11.95
N ILE A 56 0.13 8.63 -13.01
CA ILE A 56 1.54 8.25 -12.90
C ILE A 56 2.39 9.52 -12.85
N ILE A 57 3.26 9.62 -11.86
CA ILE A 57 4.28 10.66 -11.76
C ILE A 57 5.59 10.02 -12.13
N THR A 58 6.26 10.52 -13.17
CA THR A 58 7.60 10.06 -13.50
C THR A 58 8.65 10.85 -12.73
N GLU A 59 9.86 10.32 -12.59
CA GLU A 59 10.98 11.09 -12.03
C GLU A 59 11.25 12.36 -12.86
N GLU A 60 11.02 12.29 -14.17
CA GLU A 60 11.10 13.44 -15.06
C GLU A 60 9.98 14.44 -14.84
N ASP A 61 8.87 14.12 -14.18
CA ASP A 61 7.79 15.08 -13.87
C ASP A 61 7.84 15.58 -12.42
N ASN A 62 8.68 14.96 -11.59
CA ASN A 62 8.82 15.23 -10.16
C ASN A 62 9.90 16.27 -9.84
N HIS A 63 9.91 17.39 -10.55
CA HIS A 63 10.93 18.44 -10.41
C HIS A 63 10.33 19.85 -10.52
N GLY A 64 9.15 20.07 -9.92
CA GLY A 64 8.53 21.39 -9.92
C GLY A 64 9.44 22.47 -9.30
N GLU A 65 9.73 23.54 -10.05
CA GLU A 65 10.60 24.64 -9.59
C GLU A 65 9.81 25.95 -9.40
N ASP A 66 8.68 25.91 -8.68
CA ASP A 66 7.90 27.14 -8.45
C ASP A 66 8.45 27.91 -7.23
N PRO A 67 9.07 29.09 -7.42
CA PRO A 67 9.67 29.86 -6.33
C PRO A 67 8.64 30.41 -5.33
N ILE A 68 7.35 30.37 -5.65
CA ILE A 68 6.26 30.79 -4.76
C ILE A 68 5.93 29.68 -3.76
N LEU A 69 6.10 28.41 -4.14
CA LEU A 69 5.88 27.27 -3.27
C LEU A 69 7.07 27.08 -2.33
N THR A 70 6.84 27.34 -1.04
CA THR A 70 7.89 27.26 0.00
C THR A 70 7.85 25.95 0.79
N SER A 71 6.93 25.05 0.44
CA SER A 71 6.77 23.75 1.09
C SER A 71 7.87 22.78 0.62
N LYS A 72 8.13 21.71 1.39
CA LYS A 72 9.17 20.73 1.07
C LYS A 72 8.80 19.76 -0.06
N ALA A 73 7.51 19.53 -0.26
CA ALA A 73 6.99 18.64 -1.30
C ALA A 73 5.57 19.06 -1.65
N ASN A 74 5.23 19.05 -2.93
CA ASN A 74 3.97 19.58 -3.45
C ASN A 74 3.40 18.62 -4.49
N LEU A 75 2.10 18.38 -4.44
CA LEU A 75 1.39 17.56 -5.41
C LEU A 75 0.02 18.18 -5.68
N LEU A 76 -0.31 18.35 -6.97
CA LEU A 76 -1.63 18.74 -7.44
C LEU A 76 -2.09 17.75 -8.49
N VAL A 77 -3.26 17.14 -8.27
CA VAL A 77 -3.84 16.12 -9.14
C VAL A 77 -5.27 16.51 -9.49
N ASN A 78 -5.63 16.34 -10.76
CA ASN A 78 -7.01 16.37 -11.24
C ASN A 78 -7.61 14.97 -11.13
N ILE A 79 -8.55 14.81 -10.21
CA ILE A 79 -9.23 13.52 -9.95
C ILE A 79 -10.32 13.19 -10.97
N THR A 80 -10.71 14.12 -11.84
CA THR A 80 -11.71 13.87 -12.90
C THR A 80 -11.07 13.10 -14.05
N ASP A 81 -9.86 13.50 -14.42
CA ASP A 81 -9.12 12.99 -15.58
C ASP A 81 -7.92 12.12 -15.19
N ASN A 82 -7.73 11.85 -13.89
CA ASN A 82 -6.57 11.13 -13.33
C ASN A 82 -5.21 11.70 -13.77
N GLU A 83 -5.12 13.04 -13.85
CA GLU A 83 -3.94 13.74 -14.37
C GLU A 83 -3.17 14.43 -13.25
N VAL A 84 -1.84 14.32 -13.26
CA VAL A 84 -0.97 15.11 -12.37
C VAL A 84 -0.71 16.47 -13.02
N ILE A 85 -1.16 17.53 -12.37
CA ILE A 85 -0.98 18.92 -12.83
C ILE A 85 0.39 19.44 -12.39
N TYR A 86 0.84 19.06 -11.19
CA TYR A 86 2.10 19.51 -10.63
C TYR A 86 2.63 18.50 -9.63
N ALA A 87 3.93 18.20 -9.70
CA ALA A 87 4.64 17.35 -8.76
C ALA A 87 6.03 17.92 -8.46
N ASP A 88 6.37 17.94 -7.18
CA ASP A 88 7.65 18.44 -6.68
C ASP A 88 8.03 17.68 -5.40
N HIS A 89 9.15 16.95 -5.43
CA HIS A 89 9.66 16.11 -4.34
C HIS A 89 8.61 15.14 -3.74
N VAL A 90 7.68 14.61 -4.54
CA VAL A 90 6.52 13.84 -4.04
C VAL A 90 6.87 12.47 -3.45
N TYR A 91 8.06 11.95 -3.77
CA TYR A 91 8.57 10.68 -3.26
C TYR A 91 9.45 10.82 -2.01
N ASP A 92 9.69 12.06 -1.55
CA ASP A 92 10.44 12.31 -0.34
C ASP A 92 9.67 11.84 0.90
N ARG A 93 10.39 11.18 1.83
CA ARG A 93 9.80 10.75 3.09
C ARG A 93 9.77 11.92 4.07
N LEU A 94 8.56 12.40 4.35
CA LEU A 94 8.31 13.51 5.28
C LEU A 94 7.45 13.05 6.46
N TYR A 95 7.57 13.76 7.59
CA TYR A 95 6.68 13.54 8.72
C TYR A 95 5.28 14.10 8.39
N PRO A 96 4.22 13.27 8.42
CA PRO A 96 2.88 13.70 7.99
C PRO A 96 2.16 14.56 9.04
N ALA A 97 2.63 14.55 10.30
CA ALA A 97 1.91 15.11 11.44
C ALA A 97 0.43 14.64 11.43
N SER A 98 -0.51 15.55 11.71
CA SER A 98 -1.95 15.25 11.72
C SER A 98 -2.56 14.78 10.39
N LEU A 99 -1.86 14.83 9.24
CA LEU A 99 -2.37 14.17 8.02
C LEU A 99 -2.58 12.67 8.22
N THR A 100 -1.87 12.07 9.18
CA THR A 100 -2.09 10.70 9.67
C THR A 100 -3.56 10.40 9.95
N LYS A 101 -4.31 11.39 10.46
CA LYS A 101 -5.71 11.23 10.86
C LYS A 101 -6.65 10.95 9.69
N LEU A 102 -6.25 11.24 8.44
CA LEU A 102 -7.02 10.85 7.25
C LEU A 102 -7.06 9.32 7.10
N MET A 103 -5.95 8.63 7.33
CA MET A 103 -5.92 7.16 7.35
C MET A 103 -6.74 6.61 8.52
N THR A 104 -6.62 7.22 9.71
CA THR A 104 -7.44 6.83 10.87
C THR A 104 -8.94 6.93 10.57
N ALA A 105 -9.38 8.03 9.97
CA ALA A 105 -10.78 8.21 9.59
C ALA A 105 -11.23 7.20 8.54
N LEU A 106 -10.40 6.92 7.53
CA LEU A 106 -10.70 5.91 6.50
C LEU A 106 -10.93 4.54 7.12
N ILE A 107 -9.99 4.06 7.95
CA ILE A 107 -10.09 2.76 8.61
C ILE A 107 -11.33 2.69 9.51
N ALA A 108 -11.61 3.76 10.27
CA ALA A 108 -12.78 3.82 11.14
C ALA A 108 -14.09 3.73 10.34
N LEU A 109 -14.19 4.41 9.21
CA LEU A 109 -15.37 4.37 8.34
C LEU A 109 -15.55 3.02 7.64
N GLN A 110 -14.46 2.30 7.38
CA GLN A 110 -14.51 0.96 6.76
C GLN A 110 -14.86 -0.16 7.75
N ASN A 111 -14.53 0.00 9.04
CA ASN A 111 -14.52 -1.09 10.01
C ASN A 111 -15.32 -0.83 11.28
N GLY A 112 -15.92 0.35 11.44
CA GLY A 112 -16.74 0.72 12.59
C GLY A 112 -18.13 1.18 12.19
N GLU A 113 -19.06 1.12 13.13
CA GLU A 113 -20.41 1.66 12.96
C GLU A 113 -20.47 3.05 13.58
N LEU A 114 -20.95 4.05 12.84
CA LEU A 114 -20.97 5.45 13.31
C LEU A 114 -21.76 5.64 14.62
N THR A 115 -22.74 4.77 14.85
CA THR A 115 -23.59 4.75 16.04
C THR A 115 -22.97 4.02 17.24
N ASP A 116 -21.79 3.40 17.07
CA ASP A 116 -21.09 2.74 18.15
C ASP A 116 -20.80 3.71 19.29
N THR A 117 -21.01 3.24 20.52
CA THR A 117 -20.62 3.96 21.73
C THR A 117 -19.20 3.55 22.11
N VAL A 118 -18.28 4.51 22.06
CA VAL A 118 -16.87 4.34 22.43
C VAL A 118 -16.67 4.85 23.85
N THR A 119 -16.07 4.02 24.70
CA THR A 119 -15.63 4.44 26.04
C THR A 119 -14.19 4.93 25.97
N ILE A 120 -13.94 6.16 26.42
CA ILE A 120 -12.60 6.75 26.45
C ILE A 120 -11.75 6.03 27.49
N SER A 121 -10.60 5.53 27.07
CA SER A 121 -9.66 4.82 27.94
C SER A 121 -8.75 5.78 28.72
N TYR A 122 -7.99 5.23 29.65
CA TYR A 122 -6.88 5.93 30.29
C TYR A 122 -5.88 6.46 29.25
N ASN A 123 -5.47 5.62 28.29
CA ASN A 123 -4.45 5.98 27.29
C ASN A 123 -4.91 7.18 26.44
N ALA A 124 -6.17 7.15 25.97
CA ALA A 124 -6.72 8.22 25.16
C ALA A 124 -6.82 9.55 25.94
N SER A 125 -7.15 9.50 27.23
CA SER A 125 -7.29 10.70 28.08
C SER A 125 -5.99 11.23 28.67
N HIS A 126 -4.91 10.44 28.67
CA HIS A 126 -3.64 10.78 29.35
C HIS A 126 -2.44 10.91 28.39
N ILE A 127 -2.67 11.39 27.17
CA ILE A 127 -1.60 11.70 26.22
C ILE A 127 -0.78 12.88 26.75
N ALA A 128 0.45 12.60 27.22
CA ALA A 128 1.35 13.58 27.83
C ALA A 128 2.41 14.13 26.87
N GLU A 129 2.41 13.67 25.62
CA GLU A 129 3.38 14.03 24.60
C GLU A 129 3.32 15.52 24.25
N SER A 130 4.47 16.17 24.15
CA SER A 130 4.54 17.60 23.84
C SER A 130 4.02 17.88 22.43
N GLY A 131 3.20 18.91 22.27
CA GLY A 131 2.55 19.25 21.00
C GLY A 131 1.24 18.51 20.76
N ALA A 132 0.78 17.68 21.71
CA ALA A 132 -0.52 17.05 21.62
C ALA A 132 -1.66 18.08 21.54
N LYS A 133 -2.62 17.84 20.65
CA LYS A 133 -3.87 18.58 20.57
C LYS A 133 -4.98 17.70 21.11
N LEU A 134 -5.58 18.09 22.23
CA LEU A 134 -6.55 17.27 22.96
C LEU A 134 -7.90 17.97 23.00
N CYS A 135 -8.96 17.22 22.75
CA CYS A 135 -10.34 17.67 22.99
C CYS A 135 -10.64 17.78 24.49
N GLY A 136 -9.88 17.05 25.33
CA GLY A 136 -10.01 17.08 26.78
C GLY A 136 -11.02 16.07 27.31
N PHE A 137 -11.14 14.92 26.64
CA PHE A 137 -11.97 13.82 27.13
C PHE A 137 -11.39 13.21 28.40
N HIS A 138 -12.28 12.75 29.28
CA HIS A 138 -11.90 12.07 30.51
C HIS A 138 -12.08 10.55 30.37
N GLU A 139 -11.27 9.79 31.08
CA GLU A 139 -11.44 8.34 31.18
C GLU A 139 -12.86 7.99 31.63
N GLY A 140 -13.49 7.04 30.92
CA GLY A 140 -14.85 6.60 31.17
C GLY A 140 -15.94 7.42 30.47
N ASP A 141 -15.60 8.54 29.82
CA ASP A 141 -16.54 9.25 28.95
C ASP A 141 -17.03 8.31 27.84
N THR A 142 -18.31 8.39 27.48
CA THR A 142 -18.90 7.60 26.40
C THR A 142 -19.34 8.49 25.26
N ILE A 143 -18.77 8.30 24.07
CA ILE A 143 -18.94 9.18 22.91
C ILE A 143 -19.26 8.32 21.69
N SER A 144 -20.12 8.79 20.78
CA SER A 144 -20.35 8.07 19.52
C SER A 144 -19.12 8.07 18.62
N LEU A 145 -18.91 7.01 17.85
CA LEU A 145 -17.81 6.96 16.87
C LEU A 145 -17.90 8.14 15.87
N GLU A 146 -19.11 8.53 15.46
CA GLU A 146 -19.34 9.72 14.64
C GLU A 146 -18.81 11.00 15.29
N SER A 147 -19.11 11.22 16.57
CA SER A 147 -18.65 12.41 17.29
C SER A 147 -17.13 12.42 17.46
N LEU A 148 -16.52 11.25 17.66
CA LEU A 148 -15.07 11.11 17.68
C LEU A 148 -14.44 11.42 16.32
N LEU A 149 -15.07 11.03 15.21
CA LEU A 149 -14.61 11.41 13.87
C LEU A 149 -14.69 12.93 13.64
N TYR A 150 -15.74 13.60 14.13
CA TYR A 150 -15.79 15.07 14.10
C TYR A 150 -14.67 15.69 14.93
N ALA A 151 -14.43 15.20 16.14
CA ALA A 151 -13.33 15.65 16.99
C ALA A 151 -11.95 15.43 16.31
N LEU A 152 -11.78 14.28 15.64
CA LEU A 152 -10.57 13.92 14.91
C LEU A 152 -10.33 14.83 13.69
N LEU A 153 -11.34 15.06 12.85
CA LEU A 153 -11.16 15.73 11.56
C LEU A 153 -11.28 17.25 11.64
N ILE A 154 -12.15 17.76 12.52
CA ILE A 154 -12.38 19.21 12.66
C ILE A 154 -11.39 19.79 13.68
N TYR A 155 -11.30 19.17 14.86
CA TYR A 155 -10.44 19.69 15.91
C TYR A 155 -9.02 19.13 15.85
N SER A 156 -8.78 18.02 15.14
CA SER A 156 -7.48 17.33 15.14
C SER A 156 -7.11 16.77 16.51
N GLY A 157 -8.11 16.33 17.29
CA GLY A 157 -7.91 15.72 18.61
C GLY A 157 -7.13 14.41 18.55
N ASN A 158 -6.05 14.30 19.32
CA ASN A 158 -5.21 13.11 19.42
C ASN A 158 -5.83 12.07 20.36
N ASP A 159 -6.51 12.54 21.41
CA ASP A 159 -7.34 11.73 22.30
C ASP A 159 -8.46 11.03 21.53
N ALA A 160 -9.11 11.74 20.60
CA ALA A 160 -10.07 11.13 19.66
C ALA A 160 -9.43 10.05 18.78
N GLY A 161 -8.24 10.30 18.24
CA GLY A 161 -7.52 9.33 17.41
C GLY A 161 -7.20 8.03 18.15
N THR A 162 -6.71 8.16 19.39
CA THR A 162 -6.40 7.00 20.25
C THR A 162 -7.67 6.22 20.60
N ALA A 163 -8.75 6.90 20.99
CA ALA A 163 -10.02 6.27 21.32
C ALA A 163 -10.63 5.51 20.12
N ILE A 164 -10.59 6.11 18.92
CA ILE A 164 -11.02 5.46 17.67
C ILE A 164 -10.19 4.19 17.42
N ALA A 165 -8.87 4.29 17.55
CA ALA A 165 -7.97 3.19 17.29
C ALA A 165 -8.21 2.00 18.23
N GLU A 166 -8.36 2.27 19.53
CA GLU A 166 -8.65 1.24 20.53
C GLU A 166 -10.02 0.60 20.33
N HIS A 167 -11.04 1.37 19.93
CA HIS A 167 -12.39 0.83 19.68
C HIS A 167 -12.44 -0.07 18.44
N VAL A 168 -11.94 0.44 17.31
CA VAL A 168 -12.01 -0.23 16.01
C VAL A 168 -11.00 -1.37 15.92
N GLY A 169 -9.75 -1.12 16.29
CA GLY A 169 -8.66 -2.11 16.23
C GLY A 169 -8.59 -3.04 17.45
N LYS A 170 -9.39 -2.80 18.50
CA LYS A 170 -9.31 -3.45 19.83
C LYS A 170 -8.03 -3.15 20.62
N SER A 171 -7.07 -2.48 19.98
CA SER A 171 -5.86 -1.88 20.55
C SER A 171 -5.26 -0.95 19.49
N GLU A 172 -4.49 0.05 19.89
CA GLU A 172 -3.79 0.91 18.95
C GLU A 172 -2.78 0.13 18.08
N GLU A 173 -2.08 -0.85 18.65
CA GLU A 173 -1.12 -1.68 17.89
C GLU A 173 -1.80 -2.40 16.71
N ASN A 174 -2.96 -3.00 16.95
CA ASN A 174 -3.72 -3.67 15.88
C ASN A 174 -4.28 -2.66 14.87
N PHE A 175 -4.73 -1.49 15.34
CA PHE A 175 -5.19 -0.44 14.44
C PHE A 175 -4.07 0.05 13.52
N VAL A 176 -2.86 0.23 14.03
CA VAL A 176 -1.67 0.58 13.24
C VAL A 176 -1.35 -0.47 12.20
N LYS A 177 -1.54 -1.78 12.49
CA LYS A 177 -1.41 -2.84 11.48
C LYS A 177 -2.44 -2.65 10.36
N MET A 178 -3.71 -2.37 10.71
CA MET A 178 -4.76 -2.09 9.72
C MET A 178 -4.42 -0.87 8.85
N MET A 179 -3.92 0.22 9.45
CA MET A 179 -3.48 1.41 8.71
C MET A 179 -2.39 1.10 7.68
N ASN A 180 -1.40 0.28 8.07
CA ASN A 180 -0.30 -0.08 7.18
C ASN A 180 -0.70 -1.12 6.12
N GLU A 181 -1.64 -2.01 6.42
CA GLU A 181 -2.24 -2.90 5.43
C GLU A 181 -3.02 -2.11 4.39
N GLU A 182 -3.81 -1.13 4.80
CA GLU A 182 -4.57 -0.27 3.90
C GLU A 182 -3.66 0.62 3.06
N ALA A 183 -2.61 1.19 3.64
CA ALA A 183 -1.60 1.95 2.89
C ALA A 183 -1.02 1.14 1.72
N LYS A 184 -0.72 -0.14 1.94
CA LYS A 184 -0.22 -1.04 0.88
C LYS A 184 -1.27 -1.30 -0.20
N LYS A 185 -2.53 -1.53 0.19
CA LYS A 185 -3.63 -1.76 -0.77
C LYS A 185 -3.85 -0.53 -1.67
N LEU A 186 -3.71 0.67 -1.12
CA LEU A 186 -3.85 1.93 -1.84
C LEU A 186 -2.62 2.30 -2.70
N GLY A 187 -1.54 1.51 -2.65
CA GLY A 187 -0.29 1.82 -3.35
C GLY A 187 0.59 2.85 -2.65
N ALA A 188 0.24 3.29 -1.43
CA ALA A 188 1.04 4.19 -0.59
C ALA A 188 2.21 3.46 0.10
N VAL A 189 3.01 2.71 -0.68
CA VAL A 189 4.06 1.82 -0.20
C VAL A 189 5.27 2.54 0.42
N HIS A 190 5.35 3.85 0.26
CA HIS A 190 6.36 4.72 0.89
C HIS A 190 5.91 5.29 2.25
N SER A 191 4.69 4.98 2.70
CA SER A 191 4.15 5.40 3.98
C SER A 191 4.29 4.31 5.05
N ASN A 192 4.48 4.72 6.31
CA ASN A 192 4.45 3.83 7.46
C ASN A 192 3.84 4.57 8.66
N PHE A 193 2.75 4.03 9.19
CA PHE A 193 2.06 4.55 10.36
C PHE A 193 2.54 3.85 11.64
N VAL A 194 2.60 4.58 12.74
CA VAL A 194 3.02 4.06 14.06
C VAL A 194 2.05 4.39 15.19
N ASN A 195 1.08 5.29 14.95
CA ASN A 195 0.00 5.66 15.85
C ASN A 195 -1.17 6.21 15.01
N ALA A 196 -2.31 6.48 15.66
CA ALA A 196 -3.53 6.92 14.98
C ALA A 196 -3.69 8.45 14.87
N HIS A 197 -2.72 9.23 15.34
CA HIS A 197 -2.86 10.70 15.43
C HIS A 197 -1.73 11.50 14.80
N GLY A 198 -0.55 10.92 14.58
CA GLY A 198 0.60 11.54 13.94
C GLY A 198 1.46 12.42 14.84
N LEU A 199 1.49 12.12 16.15
CA LEU A 199 2.52 12.67 17.05
C LEU A 199 3.83 11.88 16.90
#